data_AF-A0A1G2F6Q8-F1
#
_entry.id   AF-A0A1G2F6Q8-F1
#
_cell.length_a   1.000
_cell.length_b   1.000
_cell.length_c   1.000
_cell.angle_alpha   90.00
_cell.angle_beta   90.00
_cell.angle_gamma   90.00
#
_symmetry.space_group_name_H-M   'P 1'
#
loop_
_entity.id
_entity.type
_entity.pdbx_description
1 polymer ?
#
loop_
_entity_poly.entity_id
_entity_poly.type
_entity_poly.pdbx_seq_one_letter_code
_entity_poly.pdbx_strand_id
1 'polypeptide(L)'
;MNKTIFENKNKGATAIILTFIIITVTLLIASGLSLIFLGEIKQSRLAEYTISAFYAADSGVEYALFQIVNNSGDEGDDVILNLTNKAEATVDWSVTGKMIDSLGFFSGTNRRVQLTW
;
A
#
# COMPACT_ATOMS: atom_id res chain seq x y z
N MET A 1 -39.99 -32.21 49.43
CA MET A 1 -38.52 -32.01 49.36
C MET A 1 -38.11 -32.10 47.89
N ASN A 2 -38.15 -31.00 47.13
CA ASN A 2 -37.84 -31.01 45.67
C ASN A 2 -37.24 -29.68 45.16
N LYS A 3 -36.91 -28.74 46.05
CA LYS A 3 -36.52 -27.37 45.66
C LYS A 3 -35.07 -27.28 45.13
N THR A 4 -34.20 -28.22 45.54
CA THR A 4 -32.76 -28.21 45.22
C THR A 4 -32.42 -28.66 43.80
N ILE A 5 -33.25 -29.52 43.18
CA ILE A 5 -33.01 -30.04 41.82
C ILE A 5 -33.29 -28.97 40.75
N PHE A 6 -34.30 -28.11 40.97
CA PHE A 6 -34.64 -27.02 40.05
C PHE A 6 -33.64 -25.85 40.11
N GLU A 7 -33.06 -25.56 41.29
CA GLU A 7 -32.02 -24.51 41.41
C GLU A 7 -30.72 -24.84 40.67
N ASN A 8 -30.31 -26.12 40.65
CA ASN A 8 -29.07 -26.53 39.99
C ASN A 8 -29.19 -26.54 38.45
N LYS A 9 -30.39 -26.81 37.93
CA LYS A 9 -30.68 -26.80 36.49
C LYS A 9 -30.54 -25.40 35.87
N ASN A 10 -30.90 -24.37 36.64
CA ASN A 10 -30.77 -22.98 36.23
C ASN A 10 -29.30 -22.54 36.16
N LYS A 11 -28.44 -23.02 37.06
CA LYS A 11 -27.00 -22.70 37.05
C LYS A 11 -26.29 -23.23 35.80
N GLY A 12 -26.61 -24.46 35.38
CA GLY A 12 -26.08 -25.06 34.15
C GLY A 12 -26.52 -24.31 32.89
N ALA A 13 -27.80 -23.95 32.80
CA ALA A 13 -28.32 -23.17 31.68
C ALA A 13 -27.68 -21.77 31.59
N THR A 14 -27.54 -21.07 32.72
CA THR A 14 -26.86 -19.76 32.77
C THR A 14 -25.39 -19.86 32.36
N ALA A 15 -24.68 -20.90 32.80
CA ALA A 15 -23.28 -21.11 32.40
C ALA A 15 -23.14 -21.32 30.88
N ILE A 16 -24.03 -22.11 30.27
CA ILE A 16 -24.03 -22.34 28.81
C ILE A 16 -24.30 -21.05 28.05
N ILE A 17 -25.30 -20.26 28.46
CA ILE A 17 -25.62 -18.98 27.82
C ILE A 17 -24.45 -18.01 27.95
N LEU A 18 -23.81 -17.94 29.12
CA LEU A 18 -22.65 -17.08 29.35
C LEU A 18 -21.48 -17.48 28.46
N THR A 19 -21.15 -18.76 28.39
CA THR A 19 -20.09 -19.28 27.51
C THR A 19 -20.42 -18.99 26.04
N PHE A 20 -21.68 -19.15 25.62
CA PHE A 20 -22.10 -18.85 24.26
C PHE A 20 -21.90 -17.36 23.92
N ILE A 21 -22.26 -16.46 24.83
CA ILE A 21 -22.03 -15.01 24.66
C ILE A 21 -20.53 -14.74 24.53
N ILE A 22 -19.71 -15.32 25.41
CA ILE A 22 -18.25 -15.14 25.38
C ILE A 22 -17.68 -15.60 24.04
N ILE A 23 -18.01 -16.82 23.60
CA ILE A 23 -17.53 -17.36 22.31
C ILE A 23 -17.96 -16.46 21.15
N THR A 24 -19.21 -16.01 21.15
CA THR A 24 -19.74 -15.15 20.07
C THR A 24 -19.01 -13.81 20.01
N VAL A 25 -18.77 -13.18 21.16
CA VAL A 25 -18.02 -11.92 21.25
C VAL A 25 -16.56 -12.13 20.82
N THR A 26 -15.90 -13.19 21.29
CA THR A 26 -14.53 -13.51 20.88
C THR A 26 -14.43 -13.76 19.38
N LEU A 27 -15.41 -14.47 18.79
CA LEU A 27 -15.45 -14.74 17.36
C LEU A 27 -15.61 -13.46 16.53
N LEU A 28 -16.48 -12.54 16.97
CA LEU A 28 -16.65 -11.23 16.34
C LEU A 28 -15.36 -10.42 16.36
N ILE A 29 -14.67 -10.38 17.50
CA ILE A 29 -13.39 -9.66 17.65
C ILE A 29 -12.32 -10.28 16.72
N ALA A 30 -12.16 -11.60 16.76
CA ALA A 30 -11.17 -12.31 15.93
C ALA A 30 -11.41 -12.09 14.43
N SER A 31 -12.68 -12.08 14.01
CA SER A 31 -13.06 -11.84 12.62
C SER A 31 -12.76 -10.40 12.19
N GLY A 32 -13.07 -9.42 13.04
CA GLY A 32 -12.75 -8.01 12.79
C GLY A 32 -11.24 -7.76 12.64
N LEU A 33 -10.44 -8.33 13.54
CA LEU A 33 -8.98 -8.23 13.48
C LEU A 33 -8.39 -8.88 12.22
N SER A 34 -8.97 -10.00 11.76
CA SER A 34 -8.49 -10.70 10.56
C SER A 34 -8.57 -9.81 9.31
N LEU A 35 -9.63 -9.02 9.16
CA LEU A 35 -9.77 -8.09 8.03
C LEU A 35 -8.72 -6.98 8.08
N ILE A 36 -8.41 -6.46 9.28
CA ILE A 36 -7.38 -5.44 9.48
C ILE A 36 -6.01 -6.01 9.09
N PHE A 37 -5.65 -7.20 9.60
CA PHE A 37 -4.36 -7.82 9.28
C PHE A 37 -4.19 -8.11 7.79
N LEU A 38 -5.23 -8.55 7.09
CA LEU A 38 -5.16 -8.74 5.64
C LEU A 38 -4.92 -7.43 4.88
N GLY A 39 -5.48 -6.31 5.38
CA GLY A 39 -5.18 -4.98 4.85
C GLY A 39 -3.72 -4.59 5.06
N GLU A 40 -3.23 -4.74 6.29
CA GLU A 40 -1.84 -4.42 6.66
C GLU A 40 -0.81 -5.22 5.86
N ILE A 41 -1.02 -6.53 5.66
CA ILE A 41 -0.12 -7.37 4.86
C ILE A 41 -0.02 -6.88 3.42
N LYS A 42 -1.14 -6.47 2.82
CA LYS A 42 -1.13 -5.91 1.45
C LYS A 42 -0.37 -4.58 1.40
N GLN A 43 -0.59 -3.71 2.39
CA GLN A 43 0.10 -2.41 2.46
C GLN A 43 1.60 -2.57 2.69
N SER A 44 2.01 -3.50 3.54
CA SER A 44 3.42 -3.81 3.80
C SER A 44 4.17 -4.21 2.52
N ARG A 45 3.55 -5.02 1.65
CA ARG A 45 4.14 -5.37 0.35
C ARG A 45 4.31 -4.15 -0.57
N LEU A 46 3.33 -3.26 -0.61
CA LEU A 46 3.42 -2.01 -1.40
C LEU A 46 4.49 -1.05 -0.84
N ALA A 47 4.71 -1.07 0.47
CA ALA A 47 5.77 -0.31 1.11
C ALA A 47 7.17 -0.79 0.69
N GLU A 48 7.37 -2.09 0.50
CA GLU A 48 8.63 -2.64 -0.04
C GLU A 48 8.87 -2.20 -1.49
N TYR A 49 7.83 -2.26 -2.33
CA TYR A 49 7.90 -1.88 -3.74
C TYR A 49 8.07 -0.36 -3.97
N THR A 50 7.76 0.44 -2.96
CA THR A 50 7.90 1.90 -2.99
C THR A 50 9.34 2.34 -3.28
N ILE A 51 10.34 1.64 -2.74
CA ILE A 51 11.74 1.99 -2.97
C ILE A 51 12.11 1.86 -4.45
N SER A 52 11.67 0.77 -5.09
CA SER A 52 11.93 0.54 -6.52
C SER A 52 11.17 1.52 -7.41
N ALA A 53 9.95 1.89 -7.03
CA ALA A 53 9.16 2.90 -7.75
C ALA A 53 9.78 4.30 -7.62
N PHE A 54 10.30 4.69 -6.44
CA PHE A 54 11.06 5.94 -6.29
C PHE A 54 12.36 5.91 -7.07
N TYR A 55 13.11 4.80 -7.02
CA TYR A 55 14.33 4.64 -7.79
C TYR A 55 14.09 4.83 -9.30
N ALA A 56 13.00 4.28 -9.84
CA ALA A 56 12.63 4.49 -11.24
C ALA A 56 12.27 5.96 -11.52
N ALA A 57 11.48 6.59 -10.64
CA ALA A 57 11.13 8.00 -10.78
C ALA A 57 12.38 8.91 -10.77
N ASP A 58 13.29 8.71 -9.80
CA ASP A 58 14.54 9.47 -9.69
C ASP A 58 15.44 9.25 -10.91
N SER A 59 15.57 8.00 -11.38
CA SER A 59 16.33 7.68 -12.59
C SER A 59 15.75 8.41 -13.81
N GLY A 60 14.43 8.54 -13.88
CA GLY A 60 13.76 9.32 -14.93
C GLY A 60 14.08 10.81 -14.86
N VAL A 61 14.10 11.40 -13.66
CA VAL A 61 14.50 12.79 -13.47
C VAL A 61 15.96 13.00 -13.90
N GLU A 62 16.86 12.11 -13.50
CA GLU A 62 18.28 12.18 -13.90
C GLU A 62 18.45 12.08 -15.42
N TYR A 63 17.67 11.20 -16.06
CA TYR A 63 17.66 11.09 -17.52
C TYR A 63 17.20 12.39 -18.18
N ALA A 64 16.07 12.96 -17.76
CA ALA A 64 15.60 14.24 -18.31
C ALA A 64 16.62 15.35 -18.08
N LEU A 65 17.22 15.45 -16.89
CA LEU A 65 18.24 16.43 -16.58
C LEU A 65 19.47 16.27 -17.49
N PHE A 66 19.90 15.03 -17.74
CA PHE A 66 20.97 14.74 -18.69
C PHE A 66 20.62 15.22 -20.11
N GLN A 67 19.39 15.00 -20.57
CA GLN A 67 18.93 15.45 -21.88
C GLN A 67 18.93 16.98 -21.99
N ILE A 68 18.46 17.67 -20.95
CA ILE A 68 18.43 19.13 -20.90
C ILE A 68 19.83 19.72 -20.96
N VAL A 69 20.77 19.14 -20.21
CA VAL A 69 22.15 19.66 -20.11
C VAL A 69 22.99 19.31 -21.33
N ASN A 70 22.89 18.09 -21.86
CA ASN A 70 23.82 17.56 -22.86
C ASN A 70 23.25 17.44 -24.27
N ASN A 71 21.92 17.37 -24.44
CA ASN A 71 21.24 17.18 -25.74
C ASN A 71 20.34 18.37 -26.08
N SER A 72 20.87 19.59 -25.93
CA SER A 72 20.33 20.85 -26.48
C SER A 72 19.13 21.48 -25.75
N GLY A 73 18.62 20.89 -24.66
CA GLY A 73 17.50 21.48 -23.95
C GLY A 73 16.15 21.33 -24.67
N ASP A 74 16.01 20.30 -25.50
CA ASP A 74 14.73 19.98 -26.14
C ASP A 74 13.71 19.49 -25.10
N GLU A 75 12.42 19.72 -25.37
CA GLU A 75 11.33 19.21 -24.52
C GLU A 75 11.18 17.69 -24.66
N GLY A 76 10.79 17.04 -23.58
CA GLY A 76 10.46 15.62 -23.56
C GLY A 76 9.01 15.40 -23.13
N ASP A 77 8.32 14.52 -23.82
CA ASP A 77 6.92 14.18 -23.57
C ASP A 77 6.77 12.64 -23.67
N ASP A 78 6.16 12.05 -22.65
CA ASP A 78 5.88 10.62 -22.47
C ASP A 78 7.09 9.72 -22.74
N VAL A 79 8.26 10.11 -22.24
CA VAL A 79 9.48 9.30 -22.44
C VAL A 79 9.48 8.13 -21.47
N ILE A 80 9.35 6.92 -22.02
CA ILE A 80 9.30 5.67 -21.25
C ILE A 80 10.72 5.09 -21.10
N LEU A 81 11.13 4.90 -19.85
CA LEU A 81 12.35 4.22 -19.45
C LEU A 81 12.03 2.86 -18.85
N ASN A 82 12.61 1.81 -19.41
CA ASN A 82 12.52 0.46 -18.88
C ASN A 82 13.82 0.13 -18.15
N LEU A 83 13.76 -0.08 -16.84
CA LEU A 83 14.91 -0.41 -16.01
C LEU A 83 15.10 -1.93 -15.93
N THR A 84 16.35 -2.36 -15.73
CA THR A 84 16.74 -3.78 -15.66
C THR A 84 16.00 -4.57 -14.58
N ASN A 85 15.56 -3.91 -13.51
CA ASN A 85 14.79 -4.52 -12.42
C ASN A 85 13.29 -4.66 -12.73
N LYS A 86 12.84 -4.41 -13.98
CA LYS A 86 11.41 -4.36 -14.38
C LYS A 86 10.64 -3.18 -13.78
N ALA A 87 11.35 -2.18 -13.24
CA ALA A 87 10.73 -0.91 -12.96
C ALA A 87 10.67 -0.09 -14.25
N GLU A 88 9.65 0.75 -14.33
CA GLU A 88 9.40 1.60 -15.49
C GLU A 88 9.30 3.04 -15.00
N ALA A 89 9.71 4.00 -15.82
CA ALA A 89 9.47 5.40 -15.55
C ALA A 89 8.92 6.09 -16.79
N THR A 90 7.90 6.91 -16.63
CA THR A 90 7.42 7.83 -17.67
C THR A 90 7.85 9.24 -17.28
N VAL A 91 8.53 9.93 -18.18
CA VAL A 91 9.15 11.23 -17.88
C VAL A 91 8.74 12.27 -18.91
N ASP A 92 8.29 13.40 -18.39
CA ASP A 92 7.96 14.61 -19.13
C ASP A 92 8.88 15.72 -18.63
N TRP A 93 9.42 16.55 -19.53
CA TRP A 93 10.15 17.74 -19.10
C TRP A 93 9.93 18.92 -20.03
N SER A 94 9.81 20.09 -19.41
CA SER A 94 9.75 21.37 -20.07
C SER A 94 10.89 22.28 -19.61
N VAL A 95 11.77 22.69 -20.52
CA VAL A 95 12.80 23.71 -20.34
C VAL A 95 12.19 25.09 -20.30
N THR A 96 11.13 25.34 -21.09
CA THR A 96 10.40 26.62 -21.04
C THR A 96 9.64 26.77 -19.73
N GLY A 97 8.95 25.71 -19.32
CA GLY A 97 8.25 25.62 -18.03
C GLY A 97 9.16 25.35 -16.84
N LYS A 98 10.45 25.09 -17.08
CA LYS A 98 11.48 24.71 -16.10
C LYS A 98 11.00 23.63 -15.12
N MET A 99 10.48 22.55 -15.69
CA MET A 99 9.88 21.46 -14.95
C MET A 99 10.32 20.13 -15.52
N ILE A 100 10.50 19.15 -14.64
CA ILE A 100 10.61 17.73 -14.96
C ILE A 100 9.55 17.03 -14.10
N ASP A 101 8.70 16.21 -14.71
CA ASP A 101 7.80 15.28 -14.03
C ASP A 101 8.20 13.85 -14.39
N SER A 102 8.42 13.01 -13.39
CA SER A 102 8.80 11.62 -13.58
C SER A 102 7.91 10.72 -12.74
N LEU A 103 7.21 9.80 -13.40
CA LEU A 103 6.34 8.81 -12.79
C LEU A 103 7.01 7.43 -12.85
N GLY A 104 7.53 6.97 -11.72
CA GLY A 104 8.05 5.61 -11.56
C GLY A 104 6.96 4.59 -11.23
N PHE A 105 7.03 3.42 -11.85
CA PHE A 105 6.14 2.29 -11.71
C PHE A 105 6.93 1.02 -11.36
N PHE A 106 6.49 0.32 -10.31
CA PHE A 106 7.01 -1.01 -10.00
C PHE A 106 5.97 -1.86 -9.29
N SER A 107 5.67 -3.05 -9.84
CA SER A 107 4.80 -4.06 -9.21
C SER A 107 3.47 -3.50 -8.64
N GLY A 108 2.82 -2.60 -9.40
CA GLY A 108 1.55 -1.96 -9.01
C GLY A 108 1.67 -0.79 -8.04
N THR A 109 2.89 -0.36 -7.72
CA THR A 109 3.18 0.84 -6.92
C THR A 109 3.68 1.95 -7.82
N ASN A 110 3.10 3.14 -7.68
CA ASN A 110 3.46 4.32 -8.46
C ASN A 110 4.05 5.38 -7.54
N ARG A 111 5.14 6.02 -7.94
CA ARG A 111 5.73 7.16 -7.25
C ARG A 111 6.07 8.24 -8.25
N ARG A 112 5.75 9.48 -7.91
CA ARG A 112 6.01 10.63 -8.78
C ARG A 112 7.04 11.52 -8.12
N VAL A 113 8.00 11.98 -8.91
CA VAL A 113 9.00 12.97 -8.50
C VAL A 113 8.96 14.09 -9.52
N GLN A 114 8.73 15.29 -9.01
CA GLN A 114 8.65 16.50 -9.81
C GLN A 114 9.74 17.47 -9.35
N LEU A 115 10.46 18.04 -10.31
CA LEU A 115 11.49 19.04 -10.06
C LEU A 115 11.18 20.30 -10.86
N THR A 116 11.36 21.45 -10.24
CA THR A 116 11.12 22.77 -10.85
C THR A 116 12.28 23.70 -10.49
N TRP A 117 12.76 24.50 -11.43
CA TRP A 117 13.92 25.39 -11.27
C TRP A 117 13.76 26.74 -11.98
#